data_AF-A0AAV4DZF8-F1
#
_entry.id   AF-A0AAV4DZF8-F1
#
_cell.length_a   1.000
_cell.length_b   1.000
_cell.length_c   1.000
_cell.angle_alpha   90.00
_cell.angle_beta   90.00
_cell.angle_gamma   90.00
#
_symmetry.space_group_name_H-M   'P 1'
#
loop_
_entity.id
_entity.type
_entity.pdbx_description
1 polymer ?
#
loop_
_entity_poly.entity_id
_entity_poly.type
_entity_poly.pdbx_seq_one_letter_code
_entity_poly.pdbx_strand_id
1 'polypeptide(L)'
;MDNFYTSVPLLRDLHHSGICAAGTVRSNRKCLPNDLLPKAVWLEKHQFHVAQAEQLMYTIWMDTKAVCVLSHYHCPTQTGTVNRRAGQQVQQQVNVPAALADYQVNMKEVDLCV
;
A
#
# COMPACT_ATOMS: atom_id res chain seq x y z
N MET A 1 -3.86 -4.44 7.64
CA MET A 1 -4.16 -3.60 8.83
C MET A 1 -4.67 -2.23 8.37
N ASP A 2 -5.72 -1.69 9.02
CA ASP A 2 -6.31 -0.40 8.65
C ASP A 2 -5.37 0.78 8.97
N ASN A 3 -5.57 1.91 8.27
CA ASN A 3 -4.87 3.17 8.52
C ASN A 3 -4.94 3.67 9.96
N PHE A 4 -5.99 3.35 10.73
CA PHE A 4 -6.06 3.76 12.14
C PHE A 4 -4.91 3.14 12.95
N TYR A 5 -4.64 1.85 12.73
CA TYR A 5 -3.66 1.05 13.46
C TYR A 5 -2.28 1.02 12.81
N THR A 6 -2.08 1.65 11.65
CA THR A 6 -0.80 1.57 10.93
C THR A 6 0.01 2.86 11.10
N SER A 7 1.27 2.73 11.53
CA SER A 7 2.23 3.83 11.60
C SER A 7 3.66 3.33 11.38
N VAL A 8 4.56 4.23 10.96
CA VAL A 8 5.98 3.92 10.72
C VAL A 8 6.68 3.38 11.98
N PRO A 9 6.56 4.02 13.17
CA PRO A 9 7.18 3.48 14.39
C PRO A 9 6.65 2.09 14.74
N LEU A 10 5.34 1.88 14.65
CA LEU A 10 4.74 0.59 14.96
C LEU A 10 5.25 -0.52 14.03
N LEU A 11 5.32 -0.29 12.72
CA LEU A 11 5.81 -1.31 11.80
C LEU A 11 7.29 -1.63 12.02
N ARG A 12 8.07 -0.64 12.45
CA ARG A 12 9.46 -0.84 12.86
C ARG A 12 9.54 -1.72 14.12
N ASP A 13 8.72 -1.47 15.12
CA ASP A 13 8.67 -2.26 16.35
C ASP A 13 8.21 -3.70 16.09
N LEU A 14 7.21 -3.87 15.22
CA LEU A 14 6.75 -5.19 14.78
C LEU A 14 7.85 -5.95 14.03
N HIS A 15 8.58 -5.27 13.16
CA HIS A 15 9.74 -5.84 12.47
C HIS A 15 10.81 -6.32 13.47
N HIS A 16 11.18 -5.49 14.45
CA HIS A 16 12.12 -5.89 15.51
C HIS A 16 11.61 -7.07 16.36
N SER A 17 10.29 -7.21 16.48
CA SER A 17 9.65 -8.33 17.17
C SER A 17 9.53 -9.59 16.29
N GLY A 18 10.02 -9.55 15.04
CA GLY A 18 9.91 -10.66 14.08
C GLY A 18 8.50 -10.85 13.51
N ILE A 19 7.62 -9.87 13.66
CA ILE A 19 6.22 -9.96 13.24
C ILE A 19 6.06 -9.31 11.87
N CYS A 20 5.69 -10.10 10.86
CA CYS A 20 5.38 -9.60 9.52
C CYS A 20 4.08 -8.77 9.51
N ALA A 21 4.16 -7.53 9.00
CA ALA A 21 3.06 -6.58 9.04
C ALA A 21 3.03 -5.68 7.81
N ALA A 22 1.82 -5.49 7.27
CA ALA A 22 1.52 -4.56 6.19
C ALA A 22 0.18 -3.86 6.43
N GLY A 23 0.09 -2.60 6.03
CA GLY A 23 -1.10 -1.79 6.27
C GLY A 23 -1.15 -0.54 5.42
N THR A 24 -2.36 -0.01 5.25
CA THR A 24 -2.52 1.30 4.61
C THR A 24 -2.15 2.41 5.60
N VAL A 25 -1.64 3.53 5.10
CA VAL A 25 -1.31 4.70 5.91
C VAL A 25 -1.88 5.95 5.26
N ARG A 26 -2.26 6.93 6.06
CA ARG A 26 -2.67 8.24 5.52
C ARG A 26 -1.44 9.01 5.06
N SER A 27 -1.50 9.63 3.89
CA SER A 27 -0.40 10.41 3.31
C SER A 27 0.07 11.58 4.18
N ASN A 28 -0.77 12.08 5.08
CA ASN A 28 -0.44 13.16 6.02
C ASN A 28 0.15 12.66 7.36
N ARG A 29 0.42 11.36 7.50
CA ARG A 29 0.95 10.80 8.74
C ARG A 29 2.43 11.17 8.88
N LYS A 30 2.85 11.50 10.11
CA LYS A 30 4.25 11.83 10.40
C LYS A 30 5.17 10.64 10.10
N CYS A 31 6.43 10.94 9.81
CA CYS A 31 7.50 9.97 9.54
C CYS A 31 7.37 9.19 8.22
N LEU A 32 6.47 9.58 7.32
CA LEU A 32 6.53 9.11 5.95
C LEU A 32 7.69 9.78 5.20
N PRO A 33 8.42 9.06 4.34
CA PRO A 33 9.50 9.61 3.53
C PRO A 33 8.90 10.38 2.37
N ASN A 34 8.31 11.54 2.68
CA ASN A 34 7.72 12.45 1.70
C ASN A 34 8.74 12.97 0.68
N ASP A 35 10.03 12.86 1.00
CA ASP A 35 11.13 13.21 0.11
C ASP A 35 11.44 12.09 -0.89
N LEU A 36 11.12 10.83 -0.55
CA LEU A 36 11.34 9.66 -1.42
C LEU A 36 10.10 9.28 -2.22
N LEU A 37 8.91 9.67 -1.76
CA LEU A 37 7.65 9.44 -2.46
C LEU A 37 7.23 10.70 -3.22
N PRO A 38 6.84 10.60 -4.50
CA PRO A 38 6.23 11.73 -5.18
C PRO A 38 4.93 12.14 -4.48
N LYS A 39 4.61 13.43 -4.54
CA LYS A 39 3.29 13.90 -4.12
C LYS A 39 2.23 13.19 -4.96
N ALA A 40 1.15 12.75 -4.32
CA ALA A 40 0.00 12.11 -4.97
C ALA A 40 -0.47 12.82 -6.25
N VAL A 41 -0.42 14.16 -6.26
CA VAL A 41 -0.84 15.01 -7.39
C VAL A 41 0.01 14.83 -8.65
N TRP A 42 1.19 14.22 -8.55
CA TRP A 42 2.09 13.97 -9.68
C TRP A 42 1.95 12.57 -10.28
N LEU A 43 1.13 11.69 -9.69
CA LEU A 43 0.86 10.36 -10.22
C LEU A 43 -0.41 10.38 -11.07
N GLU A 44 -0.34 9.79 -12.25
CA GLU A 44 -1.54 9.56 -13.05
C GLU A 44 -2.36 8.40 -12.47
N LYS A 45 -3.62 8.29 -12.90
CA LYS A 45 -4.49 7.18 -12.50
C LYS A 45 -3.83 5.85 -12.82
N HIS A 46 -3.83 4.97 -11.83
CA HIS A 46 -3.22 3.64 -11.79
C HIS A 46 -1.68 3.61 -11.75
N GLN A 47 -1.00 4.76 -11.71
CA GLN A 47 0.44 4.78 -11.47
C GLN A 47 0.76 4.59 -9.99
N PHE A 48 1.92 3.98 -9.73
CA PHE A 48 2.46 3.82 -8.39
C PHE A 48 3.94 4.18 -8.35
N HIS A 49 4.40 4.45 -7.13
CA HIS A 49 5.80 4.56 -6.82
C HIS A 49 6.10 3.77 -5.55
N VAL A 50 7.25 3.11 -5.54
CA VAL A 50 7.73 2.35 -4.38
C VAL A 50 9.08 2.93 -3.98
N ALA A 51 9.18 3.35 -2.73
CA ALA A 51 10.42 3.73 -2.11
C ALA A 51 10.73 2.74 -0.97
N GLN A 52 12.01 2.46 -0.78
CA GLN A 52 12.47 1.70 0.38
C GLN A 52 13.36 2.62 1.21
N ALA A 53 13.09 2.69 2.51
CA ALA A 53 13.95 3.37 3.46
C ALA A 53 14.14 2.48 4.68
N GLU A 54 15.41 2.21 5.01
CA GLU A 54 15.78 1.25 6.03
C GLU A 54 15.16 -0.15 5.74
N GLN A 55 14.43 -0.72 6.69
CA GLN A 55 13.74 -2.02 6.58
C GLN A 55 12.27 -1.87 6.16
N LEU A 56 11.80 -0.65 5.87
CA LEU A 56 10.42 -0.37 5.51
C LEU A 56 10.31 -0.02 4.04
N MET A 57 9.28 -0.55 3.40
CA MET A 57 8.84 -0.14 2.08
C MET A 57 7.59 0.72 2.17
N TYR A 58 7.63 1.75 1.34
CA TYR A 58 6.64 2.78 1.24
C TYR A 58 6.12 2.75 -0.19
N THR A 59 4.85 2.45 -0.34
CA THR A 59 4.19 2.46 -1.64
C THR A 59 3.19 3.59 -1.65
N ILE A 60 3.15 4.36 -2.73
CA ILE A 60 2.04 5.24 -3.07
C ILE A 60 1.45 4.78 -4.39
N TRP A 61 0.14 4.62 -4.44
CA TRP A 61 -0.58 4.26 -5.65
C TRP A 61 -1.77 5.20 -5.84
N MET A 62 -1.94 5.69 -7.05
CA MET A 62 -3.04 6.59 -7.40
C MET A 62 -4.17 5.80 -8.03
N ASP A 63 -5.27 5.62 -7.29
CA ASP A 63 -6.53 5.09 -7.84
C ASP A 63 -7.47 6.27 -8.15
N THR A 64 -8.67 6.29 -7.57
CA THR A 64 -9.52 7.49 -7.50
C THR A 64 -8.97 8.49 -6.48
N LYS A 65 -8.25 7.98 -5.47
CA LYS A 65 -7.50 8.75 -4.47
C LYS A 65 -6.16 8.06 -4.25
N ALA A 66 -5.18 8.81 -3.75
CA ALA A 66 -3.91 8.22 -3.38
C ALA A 66 -4.06 7.29 -2.18
N VAL A 67 -3.52 6.08 -2.35
CA VAL A 67 -3.44 5.05 -1.33
C VAL A 67 -1.97 4.86 -1.01
N CYS A 68 -1.60 5.05 0.25
CA CYS A 68 -0.26 4.73 0.71
C CYS A 68 -0.30 3.40 1.46
N VAL A 69 0.68 2.53 1.20
CA VAL A 69 0.85 1.24 1.88
C VAL A 69 2.25 1.18 2.48
N LEU A 70 2.32 0.71 3.72
CA LEU A 70 3.56 0.37 4.40
C LEU A 70 3.67 -1.14 4.53
N SER A 71 4.87 -1.65 4.28
CA SER A 71 5.21 -3.06 4.45
C SER A 71 6.69 -3.20 4.74
N HIS A 72 7.13 -4.35 5.26
CA HIS A 72 8.56 -4.60 5.52
C HIS A 72 9.05 -5.97 5.03
N TYR A 73 8.18 -6.75 4.38
CA TYR A 73 8.49 -8.11 3.93
C TYR A 73 8.28 -8.33 2.42
N HIS A 74 7.69 -7.36 1.71
CA HIS A 74 7.56 -7.41 0.25
C HIS A 74 8.88 -7.11 -0.47
N CYS A 75 8.94 -7.38 -1.77
CA CYS A 75 10.04 -6.95 -2.62
C CYS A 75 9.61 -5.70 -3.41
N PRO A 76 10.42 -4.62 -3.48
CA PRO A 76 10.02 -3.38 -4.14
C PRO A 76 9.81 -3.51 -5.65
N THR A 77 10.41 -4.52 -6.28
CA THR A 77 10.25 -4.80 -7.71
C THR A 77 9.08 -5.73 -8.01
N GLN A 78 8.50 -6.37 -7.00
CA GLN A 78 7.42 -7.32 -7.20
C GLN A 78 6.10 -6.59 -7.40
N THR A 79 5.42 -6.93 -8.48
CA THR A 79 4.10 -6.41 -8.81
C THR A 79 3.05 -7.53 -8.72
N GLY A 80 1.80 -7.12 -8.59
CA GLY A 80 0.62 -7.97 -8.65
C GLY A 80 -0.48 -7.22 -9.41
N THR A 81 -1.69 -7.78 -9.40
CA THR A 81 -2.81 -7.18 -10.11
C THR A 81 -4.05 -7.07 -9.26
N VAL A 82 -4.80 -5.98 -9.45
CA VAL A 82 -6.10 -5.78 -8.81
C VAL A 82 -7.18 -5.52 -9.86
N ASN A 83 -8.37 -6.06 -9.61
CA ASN A 83 -9.53 -5.75 -10.42
C ASN A 83 -10.15 -4.43 -9.96
N ARG A 84 -10.38 -3.52 -10.91
CA ARG A 84 -11.03 -2.23 -10.70
C ARG A 84 -12.20 -2.05 -11.65
N ARG A 85 -13.29 -1.45 -11.16
CA ARG A 85 -14.46 -1.15 -12.00
C ARG A 85 -14.14 0.04 -12.89
N ALA A 86 -14.25 -0.16 -14.20
CA ALA A 86 -14.19 0.85 -15.23
C ALA A 86 -15.61 1.05 -15.79
N GLY A 87 -16.27 2.13 -15.40
CA GLY A 87 -17.65 2.41 -15.81
C GLY A 87 -18.67 1.43 -15.20
N GLN A 88 -19.78 1.19 -15.92
CA GLN A 88 -20.94 0.50 -15.36
C GLN A 88 -20.73 -1.02 -15.19
N GLN A 89 -19.90 -1.69 -15.98
CA GLN A 89 -19.80 -3.16 -15.93
C GLN A 89 -18.42 -3.77 -16.24
N VAL A 90 -17.42 -3.01 -16.69
CA VAL A 90 -16.12 -3.59 -17.07
C VAL A 90 -15.21 -3.65 -15.85
N GLN A 91 -14.69 -4.83 -15.52
CA GLN A 91 -13.56 -4.95 -14.61
C GLN A 91 -12.26 -4.85 -15.41
N GLN A 92 -11.45 -3.84 -15.12
CA GLN A 92 -10.10 -3.69 -15.65
C GLN A 92 -9.10 -4.27 -14.64
N GLN A 93 -8.19 -5.09 -15.14
CA GLN A 93 -7.05 -5.56 -14.37
C GLN A 93 -5.97 -4.47 -14.39
N VAL A 94 -5.57 -4.01 -13.21
CA VAL A 94 -4.59 -2.93 -13.04
C VAL A 94 -3.35 -3.50 -12.37
N ASN A 95 -2.17 -3.20 -12.93
CA ASN A 95 -0.89 -3.56 -12.33
C ASN A 95 -0.62 -2.67 -11.12
N VAL A 96 -0.26 -3.27 -9.99
CA VAL A 96 0.03 -2.59 -8.72
C VAL A 96 1.21 -3.26 -8.03
N PRO A 97 1.81 -2.65 -7.00
CA PRO A 97 2.81 -3.32 -6.18
C PRO A 97 2.23 -4.56 -5.48
N ALA A 98 3.05 -5.60 -5.32
CA ALA A 98 2.62 -6.83 -4.66
C ALA A 98 2.08 -6.57 -3.24
N ALA A 99 2.70 -5.65 -2.50
CA ALA A 99 2.23 -5.21 -1.20
C ALA A 99 0.77 -4.73 -1.19
N LEU A 100 0.34 -4.08 -2.27
CA LEU A 100 -1.03 -3.59 -2.42
C LEU A 100 -1.99 -4.69 -2.86
N ALA A 101 -1.56 -5.56 -3.77
CA ALA A 101 -2.34 -6.72 -4.21
C ALA A 101 -2.66 -7.65 -3.02
N ASP A 102 -1.64 -8.01 -2.25
CA ASP A 102 -1.77 -8.85 -1.05
C ASP A 102 -2.66 -8.17 -0.01
N TYR A 103 -2.43 -6.88 0.27
CA TYR A 103 -3.27 -6.14 1.19
C TYR A 103 -4.75 -6.20 0.80
N GLN A 104 -5.05 -6.07 -0.49
CA GLN A 104 -6.43 -6.12 -0.97
C GLN A 104 -7.05 -7.51 -0.84
N VAL A 105 -6.29 -8.59 -1.04
CA VAL A 105 -6.75 -9.96 -0.80
C VAL A 105 -7.06 -10.15 0.68
N ASN A 106 -6.09 -9.86 1.55
CA ASN A 106 -6.23 -10.05 2.99
C ASN A 106 -7.36 -9.20 3.59
N MET A 107 -7.58 -7.98 3.10
CA MET A 107 -8.71 -7.15 3.57
C MET A 107 -10.07 -7.65 3.07
N LYS A 108 -10.15 -8.16 1.84
CA LYS A 108 -11.41 -8.74 1.33
C LYS A 108 -11.82 -9.98 2.14
N GLU A 109 -10.86 -10.78 2.57
CA GLU A 109 -11.14 -11.96 3.41
C GLU A 109 -11.71 -11.58 4.78
N VAL A 110 -11.29 -10.44 5.34
CA VAL A 110 -11.84 -9.93 6.61
C VAL A 110 -13.32 -9.56 6.48
N ASP A 111 -13.75 -9.02 5.33
CA ASP A 111 -15.16 -8.67 5.07
C ASP A 111 -16.05 -9.90 4.69
N LEU A 112 -15.44 -11.06 4.42
CA LEU A 112 -16.12 -12.29 4.01
C LEU A 112 -16.40 -13.26 5.18
N CYS A 113 -15.97 -12.92 6.39
CA CYS A 113 -16.35 -13.64 7.60
C CYS A 113 -17.73 -13.16 8.08
N VAL A 114 -18.79 -13.73 7.50
CA VAL A 114 -20.19 -13.60 7.97
C VAL A 114 -20.83 -14.97 8.06
#